data_AF-A0A2T0QJN2-F1
#
_entry.id   AF-A0A2T0QJN2-F1
#
_cell.length_a   1.000
_cell.length_b   1.000
_cell.length_c   1.000
_cell.angle_alpha   90.00
_cell.angle_beta   90.00
_cell.angle_gamma   90.00
#
_symmetry.space_group_name_H-M   'P 1'
#
loop_
_entity.id
_entity.type
_entity.pdbx_description
1 polymer ?
#
loop_
_entity_poly.entity_id
_entity_poly.type
_entity_poly.pdbx_seq_one_letter_code
_entity_poly.pdbx_strand_id
1 'polypeptide(L)' 'MEFERALDAIDEVLSCYILSGEEDYLLRVVATDLDAFANFSRKVLAALPHVREIRSAFVMHTIKESHRLPLLA' A
#
# COMPACT_ATOMS: atom_id res chain seq x y z
N MET A 1 -6.86 2.02 14.75
CA MET A 1 -6.78 0.56 14.97
C MET A 1 -7.66 -0.26 14.04
N GLU A 2 -8.86 0.17 13.65
CA GLU A 2 -9.74 -0.64 12.78
C GLU A 2 -9.20 -0.73 11.34
N PHE A 3 -8.68 0.37 10.80
CA PHE A 3 -8.05 0.42 9.47
C PHE A 3 -6.79 -0.44 9.40
N GLU A 4 -5.89 -0.29 10.37
CA GLU A 4 -4.61 -1.00 10.43
C GLU A 4 -4.82 -2.51 10.60
N ARG A 5 -5.82 -2.93 11.39
CA ARG A 5 -6.21 -4.34 11.51
C ARG A 5 -6.84 -4.88 10.23
N ALA A 6 -7.67 -4.08 9.56
CA ALA A 6 -8.26 -4.49 8.29
C ALA A 6 -7.18 -4.68 7.20
N LEU A 7 -6.12 -3.86 7.21
CA LEU A 7 -4.99 -3.99 6.29
C LEU A 7 -4.16 -5.26 6.51
N ASP A 8 -3.97 -5.69 7.76
CA ASP A 8 -3.15 -6.87 8.09
C ASP A 8 -3.70 -8.17 7.48
N ALA A 9 -5.00 -8.21 7.14
CA ALA A 9 -5.66 -9.34 6.51
C ALA A 9 -5.64 -9.31 4.96
N ILE A 10 -4.98 -8.33 4.34
CA ILE A 10 -5.01 -8.10 2.89
C ILE A 10 -3.65 -8.43 2.28
N ASP A 11 -3.54 -9.61 1.65
CA ASP A 11 -2.30 -10.14 1.10
C ASP A 11 -1.70 -9.27 -0.01
N GLU A 12 -2.53 -8.53 -0.77
CA GLU A 12 -2.06 -7.61 -1.80
C GLU A 12 -1.29 -6.40 -1.23
N VAL A 13 -1.46 -6.08 0.07
CA VAL A 13 -0.77 -4.98 0.75
C VAL A 13 0.54 -5.48 1.34
N LEU A 14 1.64 -5.20 0.65
CA LEU A 14 2.99 -5.64 1.06
C LEU A 14 3.58 -4.79 2.19
N SER A 15 3.17 -3.53 2.30
CA SER A 15 3.54 -2.67 3.43
C SER A 15 2.61 -1.46 3.56
N CYS A 16 2.52 -0.95 4.79
CA CYS A 16 1.78 0.25 5.15
C CYS A 16 2.64 1.13 6.04
N TYR A 17 2.75 2.41 5.71
CA TYR A 17 3.51 3.41 6.47
C TYR A 17 2.62 4.60 6.80
N ILE A 18 2.73 5.11 8.03
CA ILE A 18 2.16 6.40 8.40
C ILE A 18 3.17 7.48 8.04
N LEU A 19 2.73 8.51 7.33
CA LEU A 19 3.60 9.63 6.95
C LEU A 19 3.22 10.89 7.75
N SER A 20 4.19 11.78 7.95
CA SER A 20 3.94 13.12 8.50
C SER A 20 3.55 14.14 7.43
N GLY A 21 3.32 13.69 6.20
CA GLY A 21 3.10 14.51 5.00
C GLY A 21 1.63 14.83 4.76
N GLU A 22 1.27 15.06 3.50
CA GLU A 22 -0.12 15.34 3.10
C GLU A 22 -0.99 14.09 3.16
N GLU A 23 -0.42 12.93 2.80
CA GLU A 23 -1.08 11.63 2.93
C GLU A 23 -0.84 11.02 4.31
N ASP A 24 -1.91 10.59 4.98
CA ASP A 24 -1.80 9.93 6.29
C ASP A 24 -1.11 8.55 6.18
N TYR A 25 -1.34 7.85 5.06
CA TYR A 25 -0.83 6.50 4.82
C TYR A 25 -0.26 6.33 3.42
N LEU A 26 0.86 5.62 3.34
CA LEU A 26 1.44 5.10 2.10
C LEU A 26 1.39 3.57 2.10
N LEU A 27 0.67 3.02 1.12
CA LEU A 27 0.57 1.58 0.90
C LEU A 27 1.45 1.16 -0.27
N ARG A 28 2.17 0.05 -0.10
CA ARG A 28 2.81 -0.66 -1.21
C ARG A 28 1.97 -1.88 -1.53
N VAL A 29 1.39 -1.90 -2.73
CA VAL A 29 0.43 -2.93 -3.16
C VAL A 29 0.98 -3.66 -4.38
N VAL A 30 0.71 -4.96 -4.46
CA VAL A 30 0.98 -5.77 -5.66
C VAL A 30 -0.33 -6.23 -6.29
N ALA A 31 -0.37 -6.23 -7.61
CA ALA A 31 -1.48 -6.77 -8.41
C ALA A 31 -0.90 -7.41 -9.67
N THR A 32 -1.64 -8.34 -10.27
CA THR A 32 -1.21 -9.04 -11.49
C THR A 32 -1.14 -8.11 -12.71
N ASP A 33 -2.04 -7.13 -12.75
CA ASP A 33 -2.20 -6.16 -13.84
C ASP A 33 -3.01 -4.94 -13.36
N LEU A 34 -3.23 -3.98 -14.26
CA LEU A 34 -3.95 -2.74 -13.96
C LEU A 34 -5.45 -2.97 -13.68
N ASP A 35 -6.08 -3.96 -14.30
CA ASP A 35 -7.50 -4.24 -14.10
C ASP A 35 -7.73 -4.90 -12.74
N ALA A 36 -6.85 -5.82 -12.34
CA ALA A 36 -6.80 -6.39 -11.01
C ALA A 36 -6.62 -5.30 -9.95
N PHE A 37 -5.67 -4.38 -10.16
CA PHE A 37 -5.46 -3.24 -9.26
C PHE A 37 -6.69 -2.33 -9.18
N ALA A 38 -7.30 -1.97 -10.32
CA ALA A 38 -8.46 -1.09 -10.34
C ALA A 38 -9.66 -1.71 -9.58
N ASN A 39 -9.86 -3.02 -9.74
CA ASN A 39 -10.87 -3.77 -9.00
C ASN A 39 -10.56 -3.80 -7.50
N PHE A 40 -9.31 -4.10 -7.13
CA PHE A 40 -8.85 -4.12 -5.75
C PHE A 40 -9.03 -2.76 -5.07
N SER A 41 -8.58 -1.68 -5.72
CA SER A 41 -8.71 -0.30 -5.21
C SER A 41 -10.17 0.08 -4.96
N ARG A 42 -11.08 -0.22 -5.90
CA ARG A 42 -12.51 0.12 -5.76
C ARG A 42 -13.27 -0.75 -4.77
N LYS A 43 -12.97 -2.05 -4.70
CA LYS A 43 -13.75 -3.01 -3.90
C LYS A 43 -13.21 -3.21 -2.49
N VAL A 44 -11.90 -3.09 -2.34
CA VAL A 44 -11.20 -3.35 -1.07
C VAL A 44 -10.75 -2.05 -0.44
N LEU A 45 -9.84 -1.31 -1.08
CA LEU A 45 -9.26 -0.11 -0.46
C LEU A 45 -10.28 0.99 -0.21
N ALA A 46 -11.17 1.27 -1.16
CA ALA A 46 -12.21 2.29 -1.00
C ALA A 46 -13.30 1.89 0.01
N ALA A 47 -13.39 0.61 0.37
CA ALA A 47 -14.30 0.12 1.39
C ALA A 47 -13.68 0.14 2.80
N LEU A 48 -12.37 0.39 2.91
CA LEU A 48 -11.71 0.48 4.20
C LEU A 48 -12.22 1.70 4.99
N PRO A 49 -12.39 1.56 6.31
CA PRO A 49 -12.91 2.63 7.14
C PRO A 49 -11.93 3.80 7.15
N HIS A 50 -12.45 5.03 7.12
CA HIS A 50 -11.69 6.29 7.15
C HIS A 50 -10.87 6.60 5.88
N VAL A 51 -11.10 5.90 4.77
CA VAL A 51 -10.52 6.26 3.47
C VAL A 51 -11.35 7.34 2.80
N ARG A 52 -10.75 8.52 2.60
CA ARG A 52 -11.38 9.67 1.94
C ARG A 52 -10.99 9.81 0.47
N GLU A 53 -9.71 9.62 0.17
CA GLU A 53 -9.15 9.74 -1.18
C GLU A 53 -8.04 8.71 -1.34
N ILE A 54 -7.94 8.12 -2.53
CA ILE A 54 -6.87 7.19 -2.90
C ILE A 54 -6.13 7.82 -4.08
N ARG A 55 -4.83 8.03 -3.90
CA ARG A 55 -3.89 8.39 -4.97
C ARG A 55 -2.95 7.24 -5.18
N SER A 56 -2.65 6.93 -6.45
CA SER A 56 -1.85 5.76 -6.79
C SER A 56 -0.83 6.12 -7.86
N ALA A 57 0.36 5.56 -7.71
CA ALA A 57 1.43 5.62 -8.70
C ALA A 57 1.90 4.19 -8.97
N PHE A 58 2.20 3.89 -10.24
CA PHE A 58 2.66 2.57 -10.66
C PHE A 58 4.18 2.58 -10.86
N VAL A 59 4.85 1.59 -10.28
CA VAL A 59 6.29 1.42 -10.49
C VAL A 59 6.53 0.90 -11.89
N MET A 60 7.07 1.76 -12.76
CA MET A 60 7.38 1.40 -14.15
C MET A 60 8.70 0.64 -14.28
N HIS A 61 9.68 0.95 -13.42
CA HIS A 61 10.99 0.32 -13.45
C HIS A 61 11.64 0.37 -12.05
N THR A 62 11.99 -0.79 -11.50
CA THR A 62 12.66 -0.90 -10.20
C THR A 62 14.17 -0.91 -10.39
N ILE A 63 14.85 0.15 -9.95
CA ILE A 63 16.33 0.22 -10.02
C ILE A 63 16.98 -0.60 -8.88
N LYS A 64 16.40 -0.56 -7.68
CA LYS A 64 16.91 -1.26 -6.49
C LYS A 64 15.79 -1.50 -5.49
N GLU A 65 15.75 -2.70 -4.93
CA GLU A 65 14.90 -3.07 -3.81
C GLU A 65 15.72 -3.93 -2.82
N SER A 66 15.66 -3.61 -1.53
CA SER A 66 16.41 -4.33 -0.50
C SER A 66 15.76 -4.14 0.86
N HIS A 67 15.63 -5.24 1.60
CA HIS A 67 15.19 -5.25 3.00
C HIS A 67 16.35 -5.30 4.00
N ARG A 68 17.60 -5.30 3.52
CA ARG A 68 18.78 -5.34 4.39
C ARG A 68 18.96 -4.01 5.10
N LEU A 69 18.99 -4.06 6.43
CA LEU A 69 19.40 -2.95 7.27
C LEU A 69 20.94 -2.93 7.37
N PRO A 70 21.61 -1.84 6.98
CA PRO A 70 23.07 -1.73 7.05
C PRO A 70 23.52 -1.33 8.47
N LEU A 71 23.03 -2.03 9.50
CA LEU A 71 23.17 -1.61 10.91
C LEU A 71 23.71 -2.70 11.84
N LEU A 72 24.27 -3.78 11.29
CA LEU A 72 25.02 -4.78 12.05
C LEU A 72 26.49 -4.70 11.62
N ALA A 73 27.27 -3.96 12.40
CA ALA A 73 28.71 -4.13 12.56
C ALA A 73 28.97 -4.50 14.02
#